data_AF-A0A753P5D7-F1
#
_entry.id   AF-A0A753P5D7-F1
#
_cell.length_a   1.000
_cell.length_b   1.000
_cell.length_c   1.000
_cell.angle_alpha   90.00
_cell.angle_beta   90.00
_cell.angle_gamma   90.00
#
_symmetry.space_group_name_H-M   'P 1'
#
loop_
_entity.id
_entity.type
_entity.pdbx_description
1 polymer ?
#
loop_
_entity_poly.entity_id
_entity_poly.type
_entity_poly.pdbx_seq_one_letter_code
_entity_poly.pdbx_strand_id
1 'polypeptide(L)'
;KTPFADSYAFISHPATGAPSVYIIGSGQASPIATASIEKIIRSYTADELATGVMEALRFDSHELLIIHLPRHVLVYDASSSQNGPQWCVLKTGLYDDVYRAIDFMYEGNQIACGDKSEAVTGQLQFDISSQYDKQQEHLLFTPLFKADNARCFDLEVESSTGVAQYADRLFLSATTDGINYGREQMIEQNEPFVYDKRVLWKRVGRIRRLIGFKLRVITKSPVTLSGCQIRLE
;
A
#
# COMPACT_ATOMS: atom_id res chain seq x y z
N LYS A 1 10.79 -17.24 8.49
CA LYS A 1 12.01 -16.91 7.70
C LYS A 1 11.80 -17.41 6.28
N THR A 2 12.30 -16.71 5.27
CA THR A 2 12.18 -17.12 3.86
C THR A 2 13.40 -16.66 3.06
N PRO A 3 13.85 -17.40 2.03
CA PRO A 3 14.86 -16.90 1.10
C PRO A 3 14.40 -15.59 0.44
N PHE A 4 15.26 -14.58 0.40
CA PHE A 4 14.94 -13.26 -0.15
C PHE A 4 16.22 -12.47 -0.45
N ALA A 5 16.28 -11.75 -1.58
CA ALA A 5 17.43 -10.91 -1.98
C ALA A 5 18.79 -11.63 -1.85
N ASP A 6 18.90 -12.83 -2.43
CA ASP A 6 20.07 -13.72 -2.36
C ASP A 6 20.52 -14.10 -0.94
N SER A 7 19.63 -13.94 0.04
CA SER A 7 19.84 -14.29 1.44
C SER A 7 18.54 -14.76 2.10
N TYR A 8 18.28 -14.35 3.35
CA TYR A 8 17.09 -14.72 4.11
C TYR A 8 16.51 -13.53 4.86
N ALA A 9 15.19 -13.38 4.78
CA ALA A 9 14.41 -12.46 5.59
C ALA A 9 13.76 -13.19 6.80
N PHE A 10 13.65 -12.50 7.94
CA PHE A 10 13.01 -13.04 9.14
C PHE A 10 12.44 -11.93 10.03
N ILE A 11 11.47 -12.31 10.88
CA ILE A 11 10.97 -11.49 11.99
C ILE A 11 11.76 -11.86 13.24
N SER A 12 12.30 -10.86 13.95
CA SER A 12 13.03 -11.08 15.20
C SER A 12 12.09 -11.38 16.37
N HIS A 13 12.66 -11.95 17.43
CA HIS A 13 11.93 -12.28 18.66
C HIS A 13 12.13 -11.19 19.73
N PRO A 14 11.15 -10.92 20.62
CA PRO A 14 11.26 -9.96 21.71
C PRO A 14 12.52 -10.04 22.60
N ALA A 15 13.16 -11.21 22.70
CA ALA A 15 14.39 -11.37 23.48
C ALA A 15 15.57 -10.53 22.94
N THR A 16 15.52 -10.09 21.68
CA THR A 16 16.55 -9.22 21.08
C THR A 16 16.17 -7.73 21.10
N GLY A 17 15.06 -7.36 21.74
CA GLY A 17 14.47 -6.00 21.70
C GLY A 17 13.06 -6.01 21.11
N ALA A 18 12.54 -4.85 20.69
CA ALA A 18 11.24 -4.82 20.03
C ALA A 18 11.26 -5.66 18.74
N PRO A 19 10.24 -6.51 18.48
CA PRO A 19 10.22 -7.34 17.27
C PRO A 19 10.18 -6.47 16.01
N SER A 20 10.99 -6.84 15.03
CA SER A 20 11.16 -6.10 13.76
C SER A 20 11.53 -7.08 12.63
N VAL A 21 11.61 -6.59 11.39
CA VAL A 21 11.92 -7.41 10.20
C VAL A 21 13.35 -7.15 9.76
N TYR A 22 14.09 -8.22 9.51
CA TYR A 22 15.50 -8.18 9.15
C TYR A 22 15.78 -9.00 7.89
N ILE A 23 16.81 -8.59 7.15
CA ILE A 23 17.47 -9.39 6.12
C ILE A 23 18.88 -9.73 6.63
N ILE A 24 19.28 -10.98 6.46
CA ILE A 24 20.65 -11.43 6.76
C ILE A 24 21.56 -10.97 5.62
N GLY A 25 22.67 -10.33 5.90
CA GLY A 25 23.77 -10.09 4.96
C GLY A 25 25.01 -10.91 5.32
N SER A 26 26.16 -10.57 4.75
CA SER A 26 27.46 -11.20 5.02
C SER A 26 27.92 -11.01 6.48
N GLY A 27 27.34 -11.79 7.41
CA GLY A 27 27.69 -11.81 8.83
C GLY A 27 26.98 -10.77 9.71
N GLN A 28 25.96 -10.07 9.18
CA GLN A 28 25.19 -9.04 9.89
C GLN A 28 23.70 -9.19 9.59
N ALA A 29 22.82 -8.74 10.49
CA ALA A 29 21.39 -8.64 10.24
C ALA A 29 20.99 -7.16 10.11
N SER A 30 20.43 -6.79 8.96
CA SER A 30 20.04 -5.41 8.66
C SER A 30 18.53 -5.22 8.83
N PRO A 31 18.06 -4.26 9.64
CA PRO A 31 16.64 -4.00 9.79
C PRO A 31 16.08 -3.37 8.50
N ILE A 32 14.90 -3.83 8.08
CA ILE A 32 14.19 -3.30 6.92
C ILE A 32 12.81 -2.72 7.24
N ALA A 33 12.29 -2.94 8.46
CA ALA A 33 11.00 -2.39 8.87
C ALA A 33 11.07 -0.87 9.08
N THR A 34 10.00 -0.17 8.71
CA THR A 34 9.79 1.23 9.13
C THR A 34 9.15 1.29 10.51
N ALA A 35 9.19 2.46 11.16
CA ALA A 35 8.55 2.66 12.46
C ALA A 35 7.04 2.32 12.47
N SER A 36 6.34 2.51 11.34
CA SER A 36 4.93 2.12 11.20
C SER A 36 4.76 0.60 11.20
N ILE A 37 5.63 -0.11 10.50
CA ILE A 37 5.64 -1.57 10.47
C ILE A 37 6.01 -2.15 11.83
N GLU A 38 6.99 -1.59 12.52
CA GLU A 38 7.35 -2.01 13.89
C GLU A 38 6.20 -1.81 14.88
N LYS A 39 5.41 -0.73 14.75
CA LYS A 39 4.21 -0.54 15.58
C LYS A 39 3.16 -1.64 15.32
N ILE A 40 2.96 -2.03 14.05
CA ILE A 40 2.06 -3.13 13.70
C ILE A 40 2.57 -4.43 14.32
N ILE A 41 3.83 -4.78 14.11
CA ILE A 41 4.44 -6.03 14.61
C ILE A 41 4.40 -6.08 16.15
N ARG A 42 4.66 -4.96 16.82
CA ARG A 42 4.59 -4.85 18.29
C ARG A 42 3.18 -5.05 18.84
N SER A 43 2.14 -4.87 18.02
CA SER A 43 0.76 -5.13 18.44
C SER A 43 0.42 -6.62 18.56
N TYR A 44 1.29 -7.51 18.10
CA TYR A 44 1.12 -8.96 18.18
C TYR A 44 1.85 -9.56 19.37
N THR A 45 1.27 -10.64 19.89
CA THR A 45 1.93 -11.54 20.85
C THR A 45 2.96 -12.43 20.16
N ALA A 46 3.87 -13.02 20.94
CA ALA A 46 4.86 -13.95 20.40
C ALA A 46 4.21 -15.19 19.74
N ASP A 47 3.13 -15.70 20.32
CA ASP A 47 2.39 -16.86 19.79
C ASP A 47 1.71 -16.52 18.46
N GLU A 48 1.12 -15.34 18.32
CA GLU A 48 0.56 -14.89 17.05
C GLU A 48 1.65 -14.73 15.98
N LEU A 49 2.79 -14.11 16.33
CA LEU A 49 3.91 -13.94 15.39
C LEU A 49 4.49 -15.28 14.94
N ALA A 50 4.48 -16.30 15.81
CA ALA A 50 4.96 -17.64 15.48
C ALA A 50 4.10 -18.35 14.42
N THR A 51 2.84 -17.96 14.25
CA THR A 51 1.96 -18.48 13.19
C THR A 51 2.18 -17.80 11.83
N GLY A 52 2.99 -16.74 11.77
CA GLY A 52 3.19 -15.96 10.56
C GLY A 52 3.94 -16.72 9.46
N VAL A 53 3.48 -16.54 8.22
CA VAL A 53 4.10 -17.11 7.02
C VAL A 53 4.83 -16.02 6.26
N MET A 54 5.99 -16.33 5.69
CA MET A 54 6.78 -15.40 4.88
C MET A 54 7.04 -15.99 3.50
N GLU A 55 6.77 -15.23 2.46
CA GLU A 55 6.93 -15.62 1.07
C GLU A 55 7.72 -14.55 0.31
N ALA A 56 8.41 -14.99 -0.74
CA ALA A 56 9.11 -14.11 -1.66
C ALA A 56 8.46 -14.23 -3.04
N LEU A 57 8.20 -13.11 -3.68
CA LEU A 57 7.58 -13.07 -5.01
C LEU A 57 8.30 -12.07 -5.89
N ARG A 58 8.60 -12.46 -7.13
CA ARG A 58 9.29 -11.60 -8.11
C ARG A 58 8.52 -11.56 -9.42
N PHE A 59 8.17 -10.37 -9.88
CA PHE A 59 7.53 -10.10 -11.18
C PHE A 59 7.75 -8.65 -11.58
N ASP A 60 7.72 -8.31 -12.87
CA ASP A 60 7.79 -6.94 -13.40
C ASP A 60 8.86 -6.03 -12.76
N SER A 61 10.03 -6.61 -12.48
CA SER A 61 11.16 -5.98 -11.78
C SER A 61 10.92 -5.63 -10.31
N HIS A 62 9.78 -6.00 -9.72
CA HIS A 62 9.54 -6.00 -8.28
C HIS A 62 10.15 -7.26 -7.63
N GLU A 63 10.72 -7.08 -6.44
CA GLU A 63 11.16 -8.16 -5.57
C GLU A 63 10.49 -7.98 -4.20
N LEU A 64 9.43 -8.74 -3.98
CA LEU A 64 8.51 -8.58 -2.87
C LEU A 64 8.78 -9.60 -1.77
N LEU A 65 8.87 -9.13 -0.53
CA LEU A 65 8.78 -9.94 0.67
C LEU A 65 7.37 -9.77 1.24
N ILE A 66 6.60 -10.86 1.27
CA ILE A 66 5.23 -10.89 1.76
C ILE A 66 5.22 -11.59 3.12
N ILE A 67 4.63 -10.94 4.12
CA ILE A 67 4.52 -11.45 5.49
C ILE A 67 3.04 -11.56 5.84
N HIS A 68 2.56 -12.79 5.97
CA HIS A 68 1.20 -13.09 6.37
C HIS A 68 1.12 -13.23 7.88
N LEU A 69 0.48 -12.27 8.54
CA LEU A 69 0.15 -12.30 9.96
C LEU A 69 -1.37 -12.47 10.14
N PRO A 70 -1.85 -12.89 11.33
CA PRO A 70 -3.27 -13.14 11.56
C PRO A 70 -4.19 -11.94 11.27
N ARG A 71 -3.71 -10.71 11.46
CA ARG A 71 -4.52 -9.48 11.29
C ARG A 71 -4.05 -8.59 10.14
N HIS A 72 -2.89 -8.86 9.54
CA HIS A 72 -2.29 -7.99 8.53
C HIS A 72 -1.47 -8.81 7.54
N VAL A 73 -1.44 -8.40 6.27
CA VAL A 73 -0.44 -8.87 5.31
C VAL A 73 0.46 -7.71 4.95
N LEU A 74 1.74 -7.82 5.30
CA LEU A 74 2.73 -6.78 5.10
C LEU A 74 3.56 -7.12 3.87
N VAL A 75 3.79 -6.16 2.99
CA VAL A 75 4.61 -6.34 1.79
C VAL A 75 5.72 -5.32 1.80
N TYR A 76 6.95 -5.79 1.68
CA TYR A 76 8.14 -4.99 1.43
C TYR A 76 8.57 -5.16 -0.01
N ASP A 77 8.85 -4.06 -0.70
CA ASP A 77 9.38 -4.09 -2.07
C ASP A 77 10.85 -3.65 -2.08
N ALA A 78 11.76 -4.59 -2.29
CA ALA A 78 13.19 -4.30 -2.32
C ALA A 78 13.59 -3.40 -3.50
N SER A 79 12.97 -3.58 -4.67
CA SER A 79 13.28 -2.82 -5.88
C SER A 79 12.95 -1.34 -5.72
N SER A 80 11.84 -1.04 -5.03
CA SER A 80 11.39 0.33 -4.75
C SER A 80 12.09 0.97 -3.53
N SER A 81 12.90 0.22 -2.77
CA SER A 81 13.44 0.65 -1.49
C SER A 81 14.81 1.34 -1.53
N GLN A 82 15.30 1.72 -2.72
CA GLN A 82 16.61 2.38 -2.87
C GLN A 82 16.73 3.68 -2.07
N ASN A 83 15.63 4.44 -1.96
CA ASN A 83 15.56 5.72 -1.23
C ASN A 83 14.97 5.58 0.19
N GLY A 84 14.93 4.35 0.71
CA GLY A 84 14.39 4.02 2.01
C GLY A 84 13.29 2.96 1.94
N PRO A 85 13.03 2.22 3.04
CA PRO A 85 12.18 1.05 3.00
C PRO A 85 10.74 1.35 2.58
N GLN A 86 10.28 0.74 1.49
CA GLN A 86 8.92 0.85 0.98
C GLN A 86 8.10 -0.35 1.45
N TRP A 87 7.00 -0.04 2.13
CA TRP A 87 6.09 -1.04 2.66
C TRP A 87 4.65 -0.67 2.34
N CYS A 88 3.83 -1.68 2.08
CA CYS A 88 2.39 -1.55 2.05
C CYS A 88 1.72 -2.66 2.87
N VAL A 89 0.44 -2.46 3.18
CA VAL A 89 -0.40 -3.46 3.83
C VAL A 89 -1.45 -3.88 2.82
N LEU A 90 -1.48 -5.18 2.49
CA LEU A 90 -2.51 -5.74 1.62
C LEU A 90 -3.77 -6.02 2.42
N LYS A 91 -4.92 -5.84 1.77
CA LYS A 91 -6.24 -6.11 2.31
C LYS A 91 -7.18 -6.64 1.24
N THR A 92 -8.31 -7.20 1.68
CA THR A 92 -9.39 -7.64 0.79
C THR A 92 -10.65 -6.84 1.09
N GLY A 93 -11.42 -6.53 0.06
CA GLY A 93 -12.72 -5.86 0.16
C GLY A 93 -12.60 -4.39 0.55
N LEU A 94 -13.53 -3.99 1.41
CA LEU A 94 -13.64 -2.64 1.95
C LEU A 94 -13.19 -2.67 3.42
N TYR A 95 -12.64 -1.58 3.94
CA TYR A 95 -12.16 -1.51 5.34
C TYR A 95 -10.93 -2.40 5.59
N ASP A 96 -10.83 -3.06 6.74
CA ASP A 96 -9.57 -3.62 7.26
C ASP A 96 -9.55 -5.16 7.23
N ASP A 97 -10.34 -5.79 6.36
CA ASP A 97 -10.34 -7.23 6.17
C ASP A 97 -8.98 -7.73 5.63
N VAL A 98 -8.49 -8.83 6.21
CA VAL A 98 -7.15 -9.35 5.94
C VAL A 98 -7.06 -9.88 4.51
N TYR A 99 -5.94 -9.59 3.84
CA TYR A 99 -5.69 -10.08 2.48
C TYR A 99 -5.71 -11.60 2.40
N ARG A 100 -6.52 -12.11 1.46
CA ARG A 100 -6.85 -13.53 1.33
C ARG A 100 -5.80 -14.38 0.61
N ALA A 101 -5.12 -13.84 -0.41
CA ALA A 101 -4.18 -14.67 -1.19
C ALA A 101 -2.93 -15.03 -0.38
N ILE A 102 -2.43 -16.23 -0.62
CA ILE A 102 -1.25 -16.84 0.03
C ILE A 102 -0.65 -17.89 -0.92
N ASP A 103 0.56 -18.37 -0.66
CA ASP A 103 1.21 -19.46 -1.40
C ASP A 103 1.35 -19.13 -2.89
N PHE A 104 1.99 -18.00 -3.19
CA PHE A 104 2.21 -17.54 -4.56
C PHE A 104 3.23 -18.42 -5.28
N MET A 105 2.85 -18.94 -6.44
CA MET A 105 3.72 -19.81 -7.24
C MET A 105 3.68 -19.44 -8.72
N TYR A 106 4.85 -19.38 -9.34
CA TYR A 106 4.95 -19.21 -10.78
C TYR A 106 4.85 -20.56 -11.48
N GLU A 107 3.74 -20.82 -12.15
CA GLU A 107 3.47 -22.04 -12.89
C GLU A 107 2.74 -21.71 -14.20
N GLY A 108 3.07 -22.39 -15.29
CA GLY A 108 2.32 -22.24 -16.54
C GLY A 108 2.33 -20.83 -17.13
N ASN A 109 3.41 -20.07 -16.91
CA ASN A 109 3.56 -18.67 -17.33
C ASN A 109 2.57 -17.69 -16.64
N GLN A 110 2.10 -18.06 -15.46
CA GLN A 110 1.19 -17.29 -14.62
C GLN A 110 1.63 -17.39 -13.15
N ILE A 111 1.16 -16.46 -12.33
CA ILE A 111 1.34 -16.54 -10.88
C ILE A 111 0.02 -17.01 -10.28
N ALA A 112 -0.01 -18.25 -9.80
CA ALA A 112 -1.13 -18.81 -9.05
C ALA A 112 -0.97 -18.51 -7.56
N CYS A 113 -2.09 -18.53 -6.82
CA CYS A 113 -2.11 -18.43 -5.37
C CYS A 113 -3.23 -19.29 -4.77
N GLY A 114 -3.08 -19.65 -3.50
CA GLY A 114 -4.15 -20.17 -2.67
C GLY A 114 -4.99 -19.06 -2.04
N ASP A 115 -6.06 -19.45 -1.38
CA ASP A 115 -6.94 -18.55 -0.63
C ASP A 115 -7.06 -19.00 0.84
N LYS A 116 -6.90 -18.06 1.77
CA LYS A 116 -6.95 -18.34 3.22
C LYS A 116 -8.36 -18.63 3.74
N SER A 117 -9.40 -18.21 3.03
CA SER A 117 -10.78 -18.20 3.53
C SER A 117 -11.66 -19.23 2.83
N GLU A 118 -11.44 -19.47 1.54
CA GLU A 118 -12.24 -20.38 0.71
C GLU A 118 -11.35 -21.46 0.09
N ALA A 119 -11.92 -22.63 -0.21
CA ALA A 119 -11.21 -23.74 -0.83
C ALA A 119 -11.09 -23.54 -2.36
N VAL A 120 -10.46 -22.44 -2.77
CA VAL A 120 -10.26 -22.04 -4.17
C VAL A 120 -8.81 -21.66 -4.42
N THR A 121 -8.39 -21.74 -5.69
CA THR A 121 -7.13 -21.16 -6.15
C THR A 121 -7.41 -19.91 -6.98
N GLY A 122 -6.51 -18.95 -6.89
CA GLY A 122 -6.53 -17.70 -7.64
C GLY A 122 -5.39 -17.61 -8.64
N GLN A 123 -5.51 -16.65 -9.55
CA GLN A 123 -4.45 -16.24 -10.47
C GLN A 123 -4.27 -14.74 -10.37
N LEU A 124 -3.03 -14.30 -10.26
CA LEU A 124 -2.69 -12.88 -10.23
C LEU A 124 -2.91 -12.28 -11.63
N GLN A 125 -3.66 -11.19 -11.70
CA GLN A 125 -3.87 -10.41 -12.91
C GLN A 125 -3.32 -9.00 -12.69
N PHE A 126 -2.63 -8.47 -13.69
CA PHE A 126 -1.93 -7.18 -13.61
C PHE A 126 -2.73 -6.00 -14.18
N ASP A 127 -3.83 -6.28 -14.85
CA ASP A 127 -4.69 -5.31 -15.55
C ASP A 127 -6.04 -5.09 -14.85
N ILE A 128 -6.19 -5.58 -13.62
CA ILE A 128 -7.35 -5.33 -12.75
C ILE A 128 -6.92 -5.12 -11.30
N SER A 129 -7.81 -4.57 -10.48
CA SER A 129 -7.64 -4.50 -9.03
C SER A 129 -8.71 -5.26 -8.25
N SER A 130 -9.71 -5.86 -8.92
CA SER A 130 -10.70 -6.71 -8.25
C SER A 130 -10.10 -8.00 -7.71
N GLN A 131 -10.63 -8.47 -6.58
CA GLN A 131 -10.43 -9.83 -6.08
C GLN A 131 -11.75 -10.58 -6.20
N TYR A 132 -11.76 -11.70 -6.93
CA TYR A 132 -12.97 -12.50 -7.19
C TYR A 132 -14.17 -11.68 -7.66
N ASP A 133 -13.93 -10.83 -8.68
CA ASP A 133 -14.92 -9.89 -9.25
C ASP A 133 -15.52 -8.86 -8.29
N LYS A 134 -15.01 -8.75 -7.06
CA LYS A 134 -15.44 -7.75 -6.08
C LYS A 134 -14.54 -6.53 -6.14
N GLN A 135 -15.14 -5.34 -5.97
CA GLN A 135 -14.40 -4.09 -5.84
C GLN A 135 -13.49 -4.12 -4.61
N GLN A 136 -12.30 -3.55 -4.75
CA GLN A 136 -11.33 -3.43 -3.68
C GLN A 136 -11.11 -1.96 -3.33
N GLU A 137 -10.79 -1.72 -2.06
CA GLU A 137 -10.44 -0.40 -1.56
C GLU A 137 -8.92 -0.20 -1.52
N HIS A 138 -8.46 0.92 -2.06
CA HIS A 138 -7.07 1.36 -2.00
C HIS A 138 -6.99 2.65 -1.17
N LEU A 139 -6.09 2.67 -0.19
CA LEU A 139 -5.85 3.81 0.67
C LEU A 139 -4.40 4.28 0.50
N LEU A 140 -4.22 5.55 0.17
CA LEU A 140 -2.91 6.19 0.09
C LEU A 140 -2.90 7.43 0.97
N PHE A 141 -1.77 7.65 1.62
CA PHE A 141 -1.56 8.78 2.50
C PHE A 141 -0.34 9.56 2.01
N THR A 142 -0.50 10.86 1.81
CA THR A 142 0.63 11.71 1.45
C THR A 142 1.49 11.96 2.68
N PRO A 143 2.79 12.28 2.50
CA PRO A 143 3.55 12.97 3.53
C PRO A 143 2.85 14.26 3.97
N LEU A 144 3.19 14.75 5.16
CA LEU A 144 2.76 16.07 5.62
C LEU A 144 3.60 17.14 4.91
N PHE A 145 2.96 17.92 4.06
CA PHE A 145 3.54 19.11 3.44
C PHE A 145 3.67 20.21 4.49
N LYS A 146 4.85 20.86 4.54
CA LYS A 146 5.09 22.03 5.39
C LYS A 146 4.76 23.29 4.60
N ALA A 147 3.84 24.10 5.12
CA ALA A 147 3.46 25.38 4.55
C ALA A 147 2.94 26.29 5.67
N ASP A 148 3.81 27.15 6.19
CA ASP A 148 3.48 28.02 7.30
C ASP A 148 2.67 29.21 6.80
N ASN A 149 1.47 29.38 7.35
CA ASN A 149 0.61 30.53 7.09
C ASN A 149 0.22 30.74 5.59
N ALA A 150 0.35 29.71 4.76
CA ALA A 150 0.16 29.77 3.31
C ALA A 150 -1.29 29.47 2.88
N ARG A 151 -1.63 29.84 1.65
CA ARG A 151 -2.91 29.45 1.03
C ARG A 151 -2.68 28.34 0.01
N CYS A 152 -3.36 27.21 0.16
CA CYS A 152 -3.38 26.14 -0.81
C CYS A 152 -4.56 26.31 -1.76
N PHE A 153 -4.25 26.51 -3.04
CA PHE A 153 -5.27 26.68 -4.07
C PHE A 153 -5.85 25.34 -4.51
N ASP A 154 -4.98 24.39 -4.80
CA ASP A 154 -5.36 23.07 -5.26
C ASP A 154 -4.36 21.99 -4.84
N LEU A 155 -4.91 20.80 -4.70
CA LEU A 155 -4.18 19.54 -4.69
C LEU A 155 -4.42 18.88 -6.05
N GLU A 156 -3.35 18.43 -6.68
CA GLU A 156 -3.37 17.64 -7.90
C GLU A 156 -2.84 16.24 -7.62
N VAL A 157 -3.58 15.25 -8.12
CA VAL A 157 -3.15 13.86 -8.13
C VAL A 157 -2.85 13.47 -9.57
N GLU A 158 -1.60 13.07 -9.82
CA GLU A 158 -1.18 12.58 -11.13
C GLU A 158 -1.64 11.13 -11.28
N SER A 159 -2.35 10.85 -12.37
CA SER A 159 -2.84 9.52 -12.68
C SER A 159 -3.01 9.33 -14.18
N SER A 160 -2.89 8.08 -14.65
CA SER A 160 -3.20 7.75 -16.03
C SER A 160 -4.72 7.59 -16.20
N THR A 161 -5.40 8.70 -16.49
CA THR A 161 -6.84 8.77 -16.78
C THR A 161 -7.15 8.22 -18.18
N GLY A 162 -8.42 7.89 -18.45
CA GLY A 162 -8.88 7.37 -19.74
C GLY A 162 -8.66 5.87 -20.01
N VAL A 163 -7.85 5.18 -19.18
CA VAL A 163 -7.53 3.74 -19.35
C VAL A 163 -8.64 2.83 -18.82
N ALA A 164 -9.31 3.22 -17.74
CA ALA A 164 -10.41 2.43 -17.20
C ALA A 164 -11.68 2.64 -18.03
N GLN A 165 -12.36 1.54 -18.36
CA GLN A 165 -13.67 1.58 -19.03
C GLN A 165 -14.80 2.04 -18.09
N TYR A 166 -14.52 2.19 -16.80
CA TYR A 166 -15.49 2.57 -15.78
C TYR A 166 -15.08 3.88 -15.09
N ALA A 167 -16.07 4.73 -14.82
CA ALA A 167 -15.88 5.95 -14.05
C ALA A 167 -15.67 5.59 -12.57
N ASP A 168 -14.42 5.69 -12.12
CA ASP A 168 -14.06 5.43 -10.74
C ASP A 168 -14.09 6.70 -9.89
N ARG A 169 -14.53 6.54 -8.64
CA ARG A 169 -14.65 7.63 -7.67
C ARG A 169 -13.45 7.61 -6.75
N LEU A 170 -12.78 8.76 -6.66
CA LEU A 170 -11.73 9.04 -5.70
C LEU A 170 -12.29 9.89 -4.57
N PHE A 171 -12.01 9.49 -3.34
CA PHE A 171 -12.36 10.23 -2.14
C PHE A 171 -11.10 10.85 -1.56
N LEU A 172 -11.15 12.17 -1.35
CA LEU A 172 -10.04 12.94 -0.79
C LEU A 172 -10.43 13.53 0.56
N SER A 173 -9.54 13.46 1.52
CA SER A 173 -9.69 14.16 2.80
C SER A 173 -8.34 14.73 3.24
N ALA A 174 -8.39 15.85 3.96
CA ALA A 174 -7.19 16.52 4.44
C ALA A 174 -7.03 16.32 5.96
N THR A 175 -5.78 16.39 6.41
CA THR A 175 -5.40 16.37 7.83
C THR A 175 -4.37 17.47 8.10
N THR A 176 -4.36 18.02 9.31
CA THR A 176 -3.31 18.95 9.77
C THR A 176 -2.43 18.36 10.86
N ASP A 177 -2.79 17.17 11.37
CA ASP A 177 -2.10 16.47 12.47
C ASP A 177 -1.57 15.08 12.05
N GLY A 178 -1.97 14.57 10.88
CA GLY A 178 -1.58 13.23 10.40
C GLY A 178 -2.41 12.10 11.01
N ILE A 179 -3.36 12.39 11.90
CA ILE A 179 -4.15 11.41 12.65
C ILE A 179 -5.63 11.53 12.28
N ASN A 180 -6.18 12.74 12.35
CA ASN A 180 -7.58 13.00 12.11
C ASN A 180 -7.75 13.56 10.70
N TYR A 181 -8.53 12.85 9.89
CA TYR A 181 -8.88 13.27 8.54
C TYR A 181 -10.29 13.86 8.53
N GLY A 182 -10.42 15.00 7.86
CA GLY A 182 -11.71 15.66 7.69
C GLY A 182 -12.68 14.89 6.80
N ARG A 183 -13.83 15.51 6.52
CA ARG A 183 -14.86 14.94 5.64
C ARG A 183 -14.30 14.64 4.24
N GLU A 184 -14.56 13.42 3.78
CA GLU A 184 -14.21 12.99 2.42
C GLU A 184 -14.99 13.79 1.37
N GLN A 185 -14.24 14.37 0.43
CA GLN A 185 -14.73 14.99 -0.79
C GLN A 185 -14.63 13.99 -1.93
N MET A 186 -15.73 13.78 -2.63
CA MET A 186 -15.77 12.91 -3.80
C MET A 186 -15.34 13.71 -5.02
N ILE A 187 -14.34 13.21 -5.73
CA ILE A 187 -13.84 13.78 -6.98
C ILE A 187 -13.87 12.68 -8.04
N GLU A 188 -14.30 13.05 -9.24
CA GLU A 188 -14.22 12.17 -10.39
C GLU A 188 -12.76 12.02 -10.80
N GLN A 189 -12.26 10.79 -10.71
CA GLN A 189 -10.89 10.47 -11.06
C GLN A 189 -10.78 10.13 -12.54
N ASN A 190 -11.71 9.33 -13.05
CA ASN A 190 -11.60 8.73 -14.37
C ASN A 190 -12.86 8.91 -15.20
N GLU A 191 -12.67 9.03 -16.50
CA GLU A 191 -13.72 9.08 -17.50
C GLU A 191 -13.19 8.37 -18.76
N PRO A 192 -13.92 7.39 -19.32
CA PRO A 192 -13.43 6.62 -20.47
C PRO A 192 -13.01 7.53 -21.63
N PHE A 193 -11.84 7.24 -22.23
CA PHE A 193 -11.28 7.97 -23.36
C PHE A 193 -10.85 9.43 -23.10
N VAL A 194 -10.85 9.89 -21.84
CA VAL A 194 -10.36 11.23 -21.48
C VAL A 194 -8.99 11.11 -20.79
N TYR A 195 -7.94 11.02 -21.61
CA TYR A 195 -6.55 10.84 -21.15
C TYR A 195 -5.90 12.11 -20.57
N ASP A 196 -6.43 13.29 -20.90
CA ASP A 196 -5.92 14.59 -20.43
C ASP A 196 -6.67 15.11 -19.19
N LYS A 197 -7.50 14.27 -18.53
CA LYS A 197 -8.27 14.68 -17.36
C LYS A 197 -7.33 14.85 -16.16
N ARG A 198 -7.30 16.05 -15.58
CA ARG A 198 -6.57 16.36 -14.35
C ARG A 198 -7.45 16.11 -13.13
N VAL A 199 -6.93 15.36 -12.17
CA VAL A 199 -7.62 15.06 -10.91
C VAL A 199 -7.26 16.13 -9.88
N LEU A 200 -8.14 17.11 -9.72
CA LEU A 200 -7.91 18.31 -8.90
C LEU A 200 -8.92 18.45 -7.76
N TRP A 201 -8.42 18.65 -6.55
CA TRP A 201 -9.19 19.23 -5.46
C TRP A 201 -8.93 20.73 -5.37
N LYS A 202 -9.88 21.52 -5.87
CA LYS A 202 -9.81 22.98 -5.84
C LYS A 202 -10.24 23.53 -4.48
N ARG A 203 -9.70 24.71 -4.14
CA ARG A 203 -10.03 25.50 -2.95
C ARG A 203 -9.80 24.74 -1.64
N VAL A 204 -8.65 24.09 -1.53
CA VAL A 204 -8.22 23.38 -0.30
C VAL A 204 -8.24 24.33 0.90
N GLY A 205 -7.76 25.56 0.71
CA GLY A 205 -7.87 26.64 1.70
C GLY A 205 -6.57 26.93 2.43
N ARG A 206 -6.67 27.48 3.64
CA ARG A 206 -5.53 28.01 4.38
C ARG A 206 -4.81 26.93 5.18
N ILE A 207 -3.50 26.85 5.03
CA ILE A 207 -2.63 25.96 5.81
C ILE A 207 -2.00 26.79 6.93
N ARG A 208 -2.16 26.32 8.18
CA ARG A 208 -1.55 26.99 9.33
C ARG A 208 -0.07 26.65 9.47
N ARG A 209 0.29 25.37 9.27
CA ARG A 209 1.64 24.83 9.45
C ARG A 209 1.90 23.61 8.57
N LEU A 210 1.06 22.58 8.72
CA LEU A 210 1.17 21.32 7.99
C LEU A 210 -0.17 20.97 7.33
N ILE A 211 -0.11 20.25 6.21
CA ILE A 211 -1.26 19.57 5.62
C ILE A 211 -0.83 18.21 5.06
N GLY A 212 -1.67 17.20 5.18
CA GLY A 212 -1.55 15.93 4.47
C GLY A 212 -2.91 15.52 3.90
N PHE A 213 -2.90 14.53 3.02
CA PHE A 213 -4.09 14.06 2.33
C PHE A 213 -4.20 12.55 2.40
N LYS A 214 -5.43 12.07 2.56
CA LYS A 214 -5.81 10.67 2.37
C LYS A 214 -6.58 10.56 1.07
N LEU A 215 -6.09 9.69 0.21
CA LEU A 215 -6.70 9.29 -1.06
C LEU A 215 -7.31 7.91 -0.86
N ARG A 216 -8.58 7.76 -1.21
CA ARG A 216 -9.32 6.51 -1.13
C ARG A 216 -9.98 6.22 -2.47
N VAL A 217 -9.66 5.07 -3.07
CA VAL A 217 -10.23 4.62 -4.34
C VAL A 217 -10.95 3.30 -4.09
N ILE A 218 -12.15 3.13 -4.65
CA ILE A 218 -12.89 1.87 -4.61
C ILE A 218 -13.19 1.49 -6.06
N THR A 219 -12.58 0.41 -6.56
CA THR A 219 -12.66 0.05 -7.98
C THR A 219 -12.43 -1.44 -8.23
N LYS A 220 -12.78 -1.90 -9.43
CA LYS A 220 -12.31 -3.15 -10.04
C LYS A 220 -11.17 -2.93 -11.05
N SER A 221 -11.07 -1.71 -11.58
CA SER A 221 -10.10 -1.30 -12.59
C SER A 221 -8.72 -1.07 -11.96
N PRO A 222 -7.63 -1.07 -12.75
CA PRO A 222 -6.30 -0.69 -12.28
C PRO A 222 -6.26 0.70 -11.65
N VAL A 223 -5.57 0.81 -10.51
CA VAL A 223 -5.28 2.09 -9.87
C VAL A 223 -3.92 2.60 -10.34
N THR A 224 -3.91 3.68 -11.14
CA THR A 224 -2.73 4.23 -11.83
C THR A 224 -2.26 5.56 -11.24
N LEU A 225 -2.20 5.67 -9.90
CA LEU A 225 -1.75 6.88 -9.21
C LEU A 225 -0.22 6.95 -9.18
N SER A 226 0.38 8.06 -9.61
CA SER A 226 1.84 8.20 -9.73
C SER A 226 2.44 9.35 -8.94
N GLY A 227 1.67 10.41 -8.67
CA GLY A 227 2.20 11.65 -8.11
C GLY A 227 1.16 12.49 -7.39
N CYS A 228 1.65 13.41 -6.58
CA CYS A 228 0.81 14.32 -5.79
C CYS A 228 1.51 15.67 -5.67
N GLN A 229 0.83 16.74 -6.04
CA GLN A 229 1.35 18.10 -5.99
C GLN A 229 0.36 19.05 -5.32
N ILE A 230 0.87 20.07 -4.63
CA ILE A 230 0.06 21.15 -4.06
C ILE A 230 0.54 22.49 -4.60
N ARG A 231 -0.41 23.39 -4.86
CA ARG A 231 -0.10 24.75 -5.29
C ARG A 231 -0.36 25.74 -4.17
N LEU A 232 0.71 26.42 -3.75
CA LEU A 232 0.71 27.36 -2.64
C LEU A 232 0.80 28.82 -3.11
N GLU A 233 0.28 29.73 -2.27
CA GLU A 233 0.49 31.19 -2.26
C GLU A 233 1.31 31.58 -1.02
#